data_AF-A0AA35UK71-F1
#
_entry.id   AF-A0AA35UK71-F1
#
_cell.length_a   1.000
_cell.length_b   1.000
_cell.length_c   1.000
_cell.angle_alpha   90.00
_cell.angle_beta   90.00
_cell.angle_gamma   90.00
#
_symmetry.space_group_name_H-M   'P 1'
#
loop_
_entity.id
_entity.type
_entity.pdbx_description
1 polymer ?
#
loop_
_entity_poly.entity_id
_entity_poly.type
_entity_poly.pdbx_seq_one_letter_code
_entity_poly.pdbx_strand_id
1 'polypeptide(L)'
;MEKTLIYHYTSLSHIIEIFRTGKLLTSQTEKMLKVKKPALWFTTNSKWEYSAFKRFNDGKKEFDLNTPEEFEKYIGCARFVTNLNSLFVTFAKYKHKSKVNPLLWDKMAEIGKSKGADPSEWYATFSPMSINNLDIEIYENGEWHSLKKDGGEFDSELFNRNLERTFVFKKGKEMEDKMIKEQQANQPDLSDKSDDNLKIEKTKVEQTQVERAVEEKVVEEKVVEEKVVEEKVVEKKVVEEKVVEEKVAEEKVVEKKVAEEKVAEEKVVEEEKPKSKGIFSAVKSLFKRK
;
A
#
# COMPACT_ATOMS: atom_id res chain seq x y z
N MET A 1 -0.47 19.79 23.41
CA MET A 1 0.60 19.09 22.68
C MET A 1 0.21 19.08 21.22
N GLU A 2 1.09 19.56 20.35
CA GLU A 2 0.91 19.43 18.90
C GLU A 2 0.82 17.95 18.55
N LYS A 3 -0.18 17.56 17.75
CA LYS A 3 -0.37 16.16 17.40
C LYS A 3 0.63 15.80 16.31
N THR A 4 1.49 14.81 16.55
CA THR A 4 2.39 14.29 15.52
C THR A 4 1.57 13.58 14.45
N LEU A 5 1.70 14.02 13.20
CA LEU A 5 1.08 13.37 12.05
C LEU A 5 2.01 12.28 11.48
N ILE A 6 1.39 11.24 10.94
CA ILE A 6 2.06 10.17 10.21
C ILE A 6 1.33 9.89 8.89
N TYR A 7 2.09 9.40 7.92
CA TYR A 7 1.71 9.35 6.51
C TYR A 7 1.90 7.94 5.94
N HIS A 8 0.88 7.41 5.28
CA HIS A 8 0.98 6.19 4.47
C HIS A 8 0.95 6.55 3.00
N TYR A 9 2.09 6.42 2.32
CA TYR A 9 2.26 6.75 0.91
C TYR A 9 1.79 5.59 0.01
N THR A 10 1.07 5.91 -1.07
CA THR A 10 0.56 4.95 -2.05
C THR A 10 0.45 5.56 -3.45
N SER A 11 0.24 4.74 -4.48
CA SER A 11 0.00 5.24 -5.84
C SER A 11 -1.49 5.44 -6.13
N LEU A 12 -1.80 6.27 -7.12
CA LEU A 12 -3.20 6.49 -7.55
C LEU A 12 -3.85 5.26 -8.17
N SER A 13 -3.06 4.31 -8.66
CA SER A 13 -3.58 3.00 -9.06
C SER A 13 -4.09 2.19 -7.87
N HIS A 14 -3.36 2.19 -6.75
CA HIS A 14 -3.69 1.39 -5.56
C HIS A 14 -4.78 2.05 -4.71
N ILE A 15 -4.92 3.38 -4.74
CA ILE A 15 -5.97 4.07 -3.97
C ILE A 15 -7.39 3.71 -4.45
N ILE A 16 -7.59 3.37 -5.73
CA ILE A 16 -8.88 2.92 -6.27
C ILE A 16 -9.35 1.66 -5.52
N GLU A 17 -8.45 0.71 -5.34
CA GLU A 17 -8.72 -0.52 -4.58
C GLU A 17 -8.94 -0.24 -3.09
N ILE A 18 -8.19 0.71 -2.52
CA ILE A 18 -8.37 1.14 -1.13
C ILE A 18 -9.75 1.77 -0.93
N PHE A 19 -10.23 2.59 -1.87
CA PHE A 19 -11.59 3.15 -1.83
C PHE A 19 -12.66 2.07 -1.98
N ARG A 20 -12.44 1.10 -2.86
CA ARG A 20 -13.36 -0.04 -3.03
C ARG A 20 -13.51 -0.87 -1.76
N THR A 21 -12.40 -1.14 -1.06
CA THR A 21 -12.39 -1.95 0.17
C THR A 21 -12.68 -1.14 1.45
N GLY A 22 -12.51 0.18 1.39
CA GLY A 22 -12.61 1.09 2.53
C GLY A 22 -11.51 0.90 3.58
N LYS A 23 -10.41 0.22 3.23
CA LYS A 23 -9.36 -0.18 4.19
C LYS A 23 -7.95 -0.03 3.63
N LEU A 24 -7.05 0.46 4.48
CA LEU A 24 -5.62 0.22 4.35
C LEU A 24 -5.31 -1.17 4.89
N LEU A 25 -4.74 -2.03 4.05
CA LEU A 25 -4.37 -3.40 4.42
C LEU A 25 -2.89 -3.49 4.81
N THR A 26 -2.56 -4.42 5.70
CA THR A 26 -1.17 -4.76 6.04
C THR A 26 -0.43 -5.31 4.82
N SER A 27 0.88 -5.08 4.76
CA SER A 27 1.81 -5.43 3.68
C SER A 27 1.57 -6.83 3.10
N GLN A 28 1.31 -6.86 1.79
CA GLN A 28 1.17 -8.11 1.06
C GLN A 28 2.52 -8.82 0.90
N THR A 29 3.60 -8.07 0.68
CA THR A 29 4.96 -8.61 0.60
C THR A 29 5.33 -9.35 1.87
N GLU A 30 5.04 -8.79 3.04
CA GLU A 30 5.31 -9.46 4.31
C GLU A 30 4.47 -10.73 4.49
N LYS A 31 3.22 -10.76 4.00
CA LYS A 31 2.42 -12.00 4.00
C LYS A 31 3.04 -13.06 3.09
N MET A 32 3.51 -12.68 1.90
CA MET A 32 4.20 -13.60 0.97
C MET A 32 5.49 -14.15 1.58
N LEU A 33 6.23 -13.31 2.31
CA LEU A 33 7.42 -13.69 3.08
C LEU A 33 7.09 -14.42 4.39
N LYS A 34 5.81 -14.78 4.62
CA LYS A 34 5.31 -15.51 5.79
C LYS A 34 5.66 -14.83 7.13
N VAL A 35 5.74 -13.51 7.14
CA VAL A 35 5.89 -12.72 8.37
C VAL A 35 4.64 -12.91 9.23
N LYS A 36 4.83 -13.32 10.48
CA LYS A 36 3.71 -13.69 11.37
C LYS A 36 2.76 -12.54 11.65
N LYS A 37 3.29 -11.31 11.72
CA LYS A 37 2.50 -10.08 11.90
C LYS A 37 2.91 -9.06 10.84
N PRO A 38 2.29 -9.09 9.65
CA PRO A 38 2.54 -8.09 8.63
C PRO A 38 2.09 -6.72 9.15
N ALA A 39 2.90 -5.70 8.89
CA ALA A 39 2.70 -4.32 9.22
C ALA A 39 1.96 -3.58 8.10
N LEU A 40 1.16 -2.61 8.50
CA LEU A 40 0.78 -1.46 7.69
C LEU A 40 1.70 -0.31 8.10
N TRP A 41 2.47 0.19 7.12
CA TRP A 41 3.57 1.13 7.32
C TRP A 41 3.13 2.58 7.20
N PHE A 42 3.71 3.42 8.04
CA PHE A 42 3.56 4.87 8.05
C PHE A 42 4.94 5.51 8.31
N THR A 43 5.07 6.79 8.00
CA THR A 43 6.27 7.58 8.33
C THR A 43 5.89 8.91 8.96
N THR A 44 6.77 9.52 9.75
CA THR A 44 6.64 10.93 10.15
C THR A 44 7.11 11.90 9.06
N ASN A 45 7.71 11.40 7.98
CA ASN A 45 8.21 12.25 6.90
C ASN A 45 7.06 12.87 6.09
N SER A 46 6.84 14.17 6.30
CA SER A 46 5.80 14.95 5.65
C SER A 46 6.21 15.48 4.27
N LYS A 47 7.48 15.39 3.89
CA LYS A 47 7.94 15.83 2.56
C LYS A 47 7.80 14.70 1.56
N TRP A 48 8.51 13.60 1.80
CA TRP A 48 8.47 12.42 0.95
C TRP A 48 9.04 11.18 1.67
N GLU A 49 8.39 10.03 1.53
CA GLU A 49 8.92 8.74 1.99
C GLU A 49 9.66 8.03 0.85
N TYR A 50 10.97 8.13 0.83
CA TYR A 50 11.81 7.59 -0.25
C TYR A 50 11.73 6.06 -0.37
N SER A 51 11.38 5.35 0.70
CA SER A 51 11.17 3.90 0.61
C SER A 51 9.90 3.51 -0.16
N ALA A 52 8.96 4.45 -0.36
CA ALA A 52 7.73 4.22 -1.13
C ALA A 52 7.99 4.09 -2.65
N PHE A 53 9.17 4.48 -3.12
CA PHE A 53 9.56 4.35 -4.53
C PHE A 53 9.52 2.92 -5.02
N LYS A 54 8.93 2.75 -6.21
CA LYS A 54 8.63 1.45 -6.81
C LYS A 54 9.49 1.21 -8.03
N ARG A 55 9.76 -0.07 -8.28
CA ARG A 55 10.20 -0.53 -9.59
C ARG A 55 9.00 -0.53 -10.53
N PHE A 56 9.21 -0.08 -11.76
CA PHE A 56 8.17 0.11 -12.74
C PHE A 56 8.56 -0.50 -14.08
N ASN A 57 7.59 -1.04 -14.80
CA ASN A 57 7.74 -1.56 -16.15
C ASN A 57 6.78 -0.82 -17.09
N ASP A 58 7.33 -0.14 -18.09
CA ASP A 58 6.55 0.65 -19.05
C ASP A 58 6.03 -0.18 -20.26
N GLY A 59 6.23 -1.49 -20.22
CA GLY A 59 5.99 -2.44 -21.31
C GLY A 59 7.18 -2.62 -22.25
N LYS A 60 8.25 -1.85 -22.09
CA LYS A 60 9.48 -1.96 -22.89
C LYS A 60 10.70 -2.25 -22.04
N LYS A 61 10.79 -1.64 -20.86
CA LYS A 61 11.91 -1.80 -19.93
C LYS A 61 11.46 -1.67 -18.48
N GLU A 62 12.28 -2.23 -17.60
CA GLU A 62 12.17 -2.04 -16.16
C GLU A 62 13.14 -0.96 -15.67
N PHE A 63 12.68 -0.13 -14.75
CA PHE A 63 13.47 0.90 -14.10
C PHE A 63 12.84 1.28 -12.75
N ASP A 64 13.61 1.91 -11.88
CA ASP A 64 13.12 2.39 -10.59
C ASP A 64 12.64 3.84 -10.71
N LEU A 65 11.52 4.16 -10.08
CA LEU A 65 11.00 5.53 -9.97
C LEU A 65 11.68 6.18 -8.76
N ASN A 66 12.75 6.94 -8.97
CA ASN A 66 13.64 7.40 -7.89
C ASN A 66 13.40 8.86 -7.47
N THR A 67 12.45 9.55 -8.11
CA THR A 67 12.07 10.91 -7.73
C THR A 67 10.55 11.06 -7.57
N PRO A 68 10.08 12.03 -6.77
CA PRO A 68 8.67 12.34 -6.67
C PRO A 68 8.02 12.64 -8.03
N GLU A 69 8.73 13.35 -8.91
CA GLU A 69 8.26 13.74 -10.23
C GLU A 69 8.09 12.51 -11.16
N GLU A 70 9.02 11.55 -11.10
CA GLU A 70 8.88 10.29 -11.81
C GLU A 70 7.69 9.50 -11.29
N PHE A 71 7.56 9.38 -9.97
CA PHE A 71 6.45 8.66 -9.33
C PHE A 71 5.10 9.27 -9.72
N GLU A 72 4.98 10.59 -9.61
CA GLU A 72 3.83 11.40 -10.02
C GLU A 72 3.47 11.17 -11.50
N LYS A 73 4.46 11.27 -12.39
CA LYS A 73 4.30 11.09 -13.83
C LYS A 73 3.83 9.68 -14.19
N TYR A 74 4.42 8.64 -13.60
CA TYR A 74 4.17 7.27 -14.04
C TYR A 74 2.92 6.66 -13.41
N ILE A 75 2.74 6.84 -12.11
CA ILE A 75 1.71 6.14 -11.33
C ILE A 75 0.89 7.05 -10.41
N GLY A 76 1.26 8.33 -10.30
CA GLY A 76 0.65 9.28 -9.37
C GLY A 76 0.96 8.92 -7.91
N CYS A 77 0.83 9.90 -7.01
CA CYS A 77 1.03 9.68 -5.58
C CYS A 77 -0.15 10.21 -4.77
N ALA A 78 -0.53 9.44 -3.75
CA ALA A 78 -1.44 9.84 -2.70
C ALA A 78 -0.87 9.42 -1.35
N ARG A 79 -1.35 10.02 -0.28
CA ARG A 79 -1.07 9.55 1.07
C ARG A 79 -2.28 9.64 1.98
N PHE A 80 -2.35 8.72 2.93
CA PHE A 80 -3.30 8.78 4.03
C PHE A 80 -2.61 9.39 5.26
N VAL A 81 -3.29 10.31 5.92
CA VAL A 81 -2.76 11.07 7.05
C VAL A 81 -3.57 10.76 8.30
N THR A 82 -2.87 10.56 9.41
CA THR A 82 -3.50 10.36 10.73
C THR A 82 -2.58 10.86 11.83
N ASN A 83 -3.16 11.04 13.01
CA ASN A 83 -2.41 11.33 14.23
C ASN A 83 -1.73 10.06 14.75
N LEU A 84 -0.46 10.19 15.12
CA LEU A 84 0.27 9.18 15.88
C LEU A 84 -0.40 8.96 17.24
N ASN A 85 -0.62 7.70 17.59
CA ASN A 85 -1.23 7.28 18.84
C ASN A 85 -0.72 5.88 19.25
N SER A 86 -1.26 5.32 20.33
CA SER A 86 -0.82 4.05 20.92
C SER A 86 -1.00 2.81 20.04
N LEU A 87 -1.77 2.88 18.95
CA LEU A 87 -1.92 1.80 17.96
C LEU A 87 -0.63 1.57 17.16
N PHE A 88 0.20 2.60 17.04
CA PHE A 88 1.41 2.55 16.23
C PHE A 88 2.63 2.18 17.07
N VAL A 89 3.55 1.47 16.44
CA VAL A 89 4.85 1.13 17.02
C VAL A 89 5.96 1.68 16.13
N THR A 90 7.03 2.18 16.73
CA THR A 90 8.23 2.57 15.99
C THR A 90 8.83 1.36 15.27
N PHE A 91 9.63 1.58 14.23
CA PHE A 91 10.38 0.53 13.57
C PHE A 91 11.21 -0.31 14.55
N ALA A 92 11.86 0.34 15.53
CA ALA A 92 12.59 -0.34 16.60
C ALA A 92 11.71 -1.37 17.35
N LYS A 93 10.49 -1.01 17.72
CA LYS A 93 9.53 -1.92 18.37
C LYS A 93 8.95 -2.95 17.41
N TYR A 94 8.76 -2.60 16.14
CA TYR A 94 8.31 -3.52 15.10
C TYR A 94 9.25 -4.73 15.00
N LYS A 95 10.57 -4.52 14.98
CA LYS A 95 11.59 -5.60 14.87
C LYS A 95 11.40 -6.73 15.89
N HIS A 96 10.98 -6.39 17.10
CA HIS A 96 10.72 -7.36 18.16
C HIS A 96 9.28 -7.92 18.12
N LYS A 97 8.30 -7.07 17.77
CA LYS A 97 6.87 -7.44 17.82
C LYS A 97 6.41 -8.26 16.62
N SER A 98 6.98 -8.02 15.43
CA SER A 98 6.56 -8.64 14.17
C SER A 98 6.90 -10.13 14.10
N LYS A 99 7.91 -10.56 14.87
CA LYS A 99 8.53 -11.89 14.81
C LYS A 99 9.06 -12.22 13.40
N VAL A 100 9.41 -11.19 12.64
CA VAL A 100 10.05 -11.33 11.34
C VAL A 100 11.50 -11.74 11.51
N ASN A 101 12.05 -12.48 10.54
CA ASN A 101 13.46 -12.85 10.53
C ASN A 101 14.33 -11.58 10.64
N PRO A 102 15.32 -11.52 11.56
CA PRO A 102 16.22 -10.38 11.69
C PRO A 102 16.84 -9.88 10.40
N LEU A 103 17.32 -10.81 9.56
CA LEU A 103 17.93 -10.49 8.27
C LEU A 103 16.97 -9.74 7.34
N LEU A 104 15.66 -9.97 7.46
CA LEU A 104 14.67 -9.33 6.60
C LEU A 104 14.45 -7.87 7.00
N TRP A 105 14.31 -7.57 8.30
CA TRP A 105 14.14 -6.17 8.72
C TRP A 105 15.44 -5.37 8.61
N ASP A 106 16.61 -6.01 8.75
CA ASP A 106 17.92 -5.39 8.47
C ASP A 106 17.99 -4.97 7.00
N LYS A 107 17.74 -5.89 6.07
CA LYS A 107 17.70 -5.60 4.63
C LYS A 107 16.68 -4.54 4.27
N MET A 108 15.47 -4.58 4.85
CA MET A 108 14.47 -3.53 4.64
C MET A 108 14.99 -2.15 5.04
N ALA A 109 15.65 -2.04 6.20
CA ALA A 109 16.23 -0.78 6.66
C ALA A 109 17.40 -0.32 5.78
N GLU A 110 18.26 -1.23 5.34
CA GLU A 110 19.37 -0.94 4.42
C GLU A 110 18.85 -0.42 3.07
N ILE A 111 17.85 -1.08 2.48
CA ILE A 111 17.20 -0.66 1.22
C ILE A 111 16.50 0.69 1.40
N GLY A 112 15.82 0.91 2.53
CA GLY A 112 15.21 2.22 2.82
C GLY A 112 16.27 3.33 2.85
N LYS A 113 17.35 3.12 3.60
CA LYS A 113 18.46 4.08 3.69
C LYS A 113 19.14 4.33 2.36
N SER A 114 19.35 3.30 1.54
CA SER A 114 19.99 3.47 0.22
C SER A 114 19.13 4.31 -0.74
N LYS A 115 17.81 4.34 -0.56
CA LYS A 115 16.88 5.23 -1.27
C LYS A 115 16.79 6.64 -0.67
N GLY A 116 17.32 6.85 0.54
CA GLY A 116 17.25 8.13 1.25
C GLY A 116 16.18 8.21 2.33
N ALA A 117 15.54 7.09 2.71
CA ALA A 117 14.60 7.06 3.83
C ALA A 117 15.34 7.00 5.18
N ASP A 118 14.70 7.50 6.24
CA ASP A 118 15.14 7.30 7.61
C ASP A 118 14.21 6.30 8.34
N PRO A 119 14.66 5.07 8.61
CA PRO A 119 13.88 4.10 9.38
C PRO A 119 13.52 4.54 10.80
N SER A 120 14.15 5.58 11.35
CA SER A 120 13.74 6.18 12.63
C SER A 120 12.39 6.88 12.55
N GLU A 121 12.01 7.34 11.35
CA GLU A 121 10.72 7.98 11.04
C GLU A 121 9.62 6.95 10.78
N TRP A 122 9.94 5.66 10.66
CA TRP A 122 8.98 4.62 10.32
C TRP A 122 8.16 4.14 11.53
N TYR A 123 6.87 4.06 11.31
CA TYR A 123 5.87 3.53 12.22
C TYR A 123 5.07 2.42 11.56
N ALA A 124 4.57 1.49 12.37
CA ALA A 124 3.77 0.38 11.90
C ALA A 124 2.57 0.14 12.81
N THR A 125 1.48 -0.34 12.23
CA THR A 125 0.42 -1.07 12.95
C THR A 125 0.30 -2.48 12.39
N PHE A 126 -0.14 -3.44 13.20
CA PHE A 126 -0.30 -4.85 12.79
C PHE A 126 -1.74 -5.18 12.40
N SER A 127 -2.56 -4.17 12.15
CA SER A 127 -3.98 -4.33 11.84
C SER A 127 -4.38 -3.41 10.70
N PRO A 128 -5.25 -3.86 9.78
CA PRO A 128 -5.84 -3.00 8.78
C PRO A 128 -6.53 -1.79 9.42
N MET A 129 -6.53 -0.66 8.73
CA MET A 129 -7.17 0.57 9.19
C MET A 129 -8.32 0.95 8.25
N SER A 130 -9.44 1.41 8.82
CA SER A 130 -10.50 2.03 8.02
C SER A 130 -10.06 3.40 7.54
N ILE A 131 -10.33 3.70 6.28
CA ILE A 131 -9.99 5.01 5.68
C ILE A 131 -10.91 6.15 6.14
N ASN A 132 -12.07 5.83 6.74
CA ASN A 132 -13.09 6.83 7.09
C ASN A 132 -12.59 7.89 8.08
N ASN A 133 -11.58 7.54 8.88
CA ASN A 133 -11.00 8.41 9.90
C ASN A 133 -9.63 8.97 9.51
N LEU A 134 -9.25 8.82 8.23
CA LEU A 134 -7.98 9.30 7.70
C LEU A 134 -8.24 10.49 6.80
N ASP A 135 -7.33 11.46 6.85
CA ASP A 135 -7.24 12.47 5.79
C ASP A 135 -6.48 11.88 4.61
N ILE A 136 -6.73 12.42 3.43
CA ILE A 136 -6.16 11.91 2.19
C ILE A 136 -5.61 13.12 1.45
N GLU A 137 -4.39 12.99 0.95
CA GLU A 137 -3.74 14.03 0.17
C GLU A 137 -3.21 13.45 -1.14
N ILE A 138 -3.20 14.26 -2.18
CA ILE A 138 -2.68 13.96 -3.50
C ILE A 138 -1.44 14.81 -3.74
N TYR A 139 -0.40 14.21 -4.30
CA TYR A 139 0.79 14.94 -4.72
C TYR A 139 0.60 15.53 -6.11
N GLU A 140 0.70 16.84 -6.23
CA GLU A 140 0.59 17.56 -7.49
C GLU A 140 1.60 18.71 -7.53
N ASN A 141 2.48 18.68 -8.53
CA ASN A 141 3.45 19.73 -8.86
C ASN A 141 4.37 20.12 -7.68
N GLY A 142 4.84 19.13 -6.91
CA GLY A 142 5.72 19.38 -5.76
C GLY A 142 5.02 19.55 -4.42
N GLU A 143 3.68 19.60 -4.41
CA GLU A 143 2.89 19.94 -3.22
C GLU A 143 1.84 18.89 -2.90
N TRP A 144 1.44 18.84 -1.62
CA TRP A 144 0.39 17.96 -1.11
C TRP A 144 -0.93 18.73 -1.02
N HIS A 145 -1.96 18.21 -1.69
CA HIS A 145 -3.29 18.82 -1.75
C HIS A 145 -4.31 17.91 -1.06
N SER A 146 -5.13 18.48 -0.18
CA SER A 146 -6.21 17.73 0.48
C SER A 146 -7.23 17.22 -0.55
N LEU A 147 -7.57 15.94 -0.46
CA LEU A 147 -8.63 15.32 -1.25
C LEU A 147 -10.03 15.54 -0.62
N LYS A 148 -10.08 16.27 0.48
CA LYS A 148 -11.30 16.74 1.13
C LYS A 148 -11.42 18.24 0.92
N LYS A 149 -12.50 18.66 0.26
CA LYS A 149 -12.89 20.07 0.13
C LYS A 149 -13.40 20.61 1.46
N ASP A 150 -13.55 21.93 1.51
CA ASP A 150 -14.27 22.60 2.59
C ASP A 150 -15.66 21.98 2.77
N GLY A 151 -15.98 21.53 3.98
CA GLY A 151 -17.22 20.80 4.29
C GLY A 151 -17.11 19.27 4.20
N GLY A 152 -15.94 18.72 3.86
CA GLY A 152 -15.65 17.29 3.91
C GLY A 152 -16.08 16.49 2.67
N GLU A 153 -16.44 17.18 1.58
CA GLU A 153 -16.72 16.55 0.29
C GLU A 153 -15.45 16.02 -0.38
N PHE A 154 -15.55 14.89 -1.08
CA PHE A 154 -14.45 14.32 -1.84
C PHE A 154 -14.14 15.16 -3.09
N ASP A 155 -12.88 15.55 -3.27
CA ASP A 155 -12.45 16.28 -4.46
C ASP A 155 -12.18 15.35 -5.65
N SER A 156 -13.26 14.99 -6.35
CA SER A 156 -13.17 14.15 -7.55
C SER A 156 -12.41 14.81 -8.71
N GLU A 157 -12.40 16.14 -8.79
CA GLU A 157 -11.71 16.85 -9.86
C GLU A 157 -10.20 16.78 -9.67
N LEU A 158 -9.73 17.07 -8.44
CA LEU A 158 -8.33 16.87 -8.05
C LEU A 158 -7.91 15.41 -8.26
N PHE A 159 -8.74 14.45 -7.85
CA PHE A 159 -8.44 13.04 -8.02
C PHE A 159 -8.29 12.66 -9.51
N ASN A 160 -9.29 12.96 -10.33
CA ASN A 160 -9.34 12.52 -11.72
C ASN A 160 -8.25 13.19 -12.56
N ARG A 161 -8.01 14.49 -12.41
CA ARG A 161 -6.94 15.17 -13.18
C ARG A 161 -5.56 14.59 -12.87
N ASN A 162 -5.34 14.19 -11.62
CA ASN A 162 -4.10 13.58 -11.18
C ASN A 162 -3.95 12.13 -11.66
N LEU A 163 -5.04 11.38 -11.72
CA LEU A 163 -5.05 10.03 -12.26
C LEU A 163 -4.85 10.02 -13.79
N GLU A 164 -5.59 10.87 -14.51
CA GLU A 164 -5.63 10.91 -15.97
C GLU A 164 -4.29 11.30 -16.61
N ARG A 165 -3.48 12.11 -15.92
CA ARG A 165 -2.15 12.49 -16.40
C ARG A 165 -1.11 11.38 -16.30
N THR A 166 -1.34 10.35 -15.48
CA THR A 166 -0.37 9.27 -15.25
C THR A 166 -0.12 8.44 -16.50
N PHE A 167 1.10 7.92 -16.63
CA PHE A 167 1.45 6.99 -17.71
C PHE A 167 0.55 5.75 -17.71
N VAL A 168 0.33 5.15 -16.53
CA VAL A 168 -0.49 3.93 -16.41
C VAL A 168 -1.93 4.13 -16.86
N PHE A 169 -2.53 5.29 -16.56
CA PHE A 169 -3.88 5.60 -17.01
C PHE A 169 -3.94 5.76 -18.53
N LYS A 170 -3.04 6.56 -19.10
CA LYS A 170 -2.96 6.79 -20.56
C LYS A 170 -2.76 5.49 -21.33
N LYS A 171 -1.82 4.64 -20.89
CA LYS A 171 -1.63 3.30 -21.47
C LYS A 171 -2.86 2.43 -21.33
N GLY A 172 -3.51 2.49 -20.17
CA GLY A 172 -4.75 1.79 -19.92
C GLY A 172 -5.84 2.16 -20.94
N LYS A 173 -6.01 3.45 -21.21
CA LYS A 173 -6.96 3.99 -22.20
C LYS A 173 -6.61 3.60 -23.63
N GLU A 174 -5.35 3.72 -24.02
CA GLU A 174 -4.91 3.30 -25.37
C GLU A 174 -5.18 1.81 -25.64
N MET A 175 -5.01 0.94 -24.63
CA MET A 175 -5.32 -0.49 -24.75
C MET A 175 -6.82 -0.75 -24.84
N GLU A 176 -7.62 -0.07 -24.00
CA GLU A 176 -9.09 -0.15 -24.03
C GLU A 176 -9.63 0.25 -25.41
N ASP A 177 -9.15 1.36 -25.98
CA ASP A 177 -9.55 1.82 -27.32
C ASP A 177 -9.20 0.81 -28.43
N LYS A 178 -8.05 0.13 -28.30
CA LYS A 178 -7.64 -0.93 -29.25
C LYS A 178 -8.56 -2.14 -29.15
N MET A 179 -8.87 -2.58 -27.94
CA MET A 179 -9.77 -3.71 -27.70
C MET A 179 -11.17 -3.43 -28.21
N ILE A 180 -11.69 -2.20 -28.01
CA ILE A 180 -13.01 -1.79 -28.51
C ILE A 180 -13.03 -1.79 -30.05
N LYS A 181 -11.98 -1.25 -30.69
CA LYS A 181 -11.87 -1.28 -32.16
C LYS A 181 -11.81 -2.69 -32.72
N GLU A 182 -11.08 -3.59 -32.06
CA GLU A 182 -10.99 -5.00 -32.45
C GLU A 182 -12.34 -5.73 -32.28
N GLN A 183 -13.04 -5.47 -31.18
CA GLN A 183 -14.39 -6.02 -30.95
C GLN A 183 -15.40 -5.53 -32.00
N GLN A 184 -15.35 -4.24 -32.37
CA GLN A 184 -16.20 -3.67 -33.42
C GLN A 184 -15.86 -4.24 -34.80
N ALA A 185 -14.57 -4.46 -35.10
CA ALA A 185 -14.13 -5.08 -36.35
C ALA A 185 -14.50 -6.56 -36.46
N ASN A 186 -14.64 -7.25 -35.32
CA ASN A 186 -15.01 -8.67 -35.25
C ASN A 186 -16.52 -8.91 -35.00
N GLN A 187 -17.36 -7.86 -34.96
CA GLN A 187 -18.82 -8.03 -34.95
C GLN A 187 -19.30 -8.35 -36.37
N PRO A 188 -20.10 -9.43 -36.58
CA PRO A 188 -20.74 -9.67 -37.86
C PRO A 188 -21.71 -8.52 -38.17
N ASP A 189 -21.65 -8.02 -39.40
CA ASP A 189 -22.49 -6.94 -39.93
C ASP A 189 -23.98 -7.35 -39.85
N LEU A 190 -24.65 -6.92 -38.78
CA LEU A 190 -26.10 -6.98 -38.67
C LEU A 190 -26.68 -5.66 -39.19
N SER A 191 -26.57 -5.48 -40.50
CA SER A 191 -27.36 -4.52 -41.28
C SER A 191 -28.82 -4.97 -41.35
N ASP A 192 -29.54 -4.87 -40.23
CA ASP A 192 -30.97 -4.56 -40.19
C ASP A 192 -31.47 -4.54 -38.73
N LYS A 193 -31.69 -3.33 -38.19
CA LYS A 193 -32.93 -2.91 -37.47
C LYS A 193 -32.73 -1.64 -36.63
N SER A 194 -33.33 -0.56 -37.13
CA SER A 194 -33.91 0.62 -36.47
C SER A 194 -33.17 1.31 -35.31
N ASP A 195 -32.85 2.58 -35.55
CA ASP A 195 -31.98 3.50 -34.80
C ASP A 195 -32.36 3.86 -33.35
N ASP A 196 -33.53 3.45 -32.83
CA ASP A 196 -33.97 3.87 -31.49
C ASP A 196 -33.41 3.01 -30.34
N ASN A 197 -32.94 1.79 -30.62
CA ASN A 197 -32.41 0.88 -29.57
C ASN A 197 -30.91 1.07 -29.28
N LEU A 198 -30.16 1.61 -30.25
CA LEU A 198 -28.70 1.82 -30.18
C LEU A 198 -28.28 2.86 -29.12
N LYS A 199 -29.12 3.85 -28.82
CA LYS A 199 -28.83 4.85 -27.77
C LYS A 199 -28.95 4.26 -26.37
N ILE A 200 -29.94 3.40 -26.14
CA ILE A 200 -30.18 2.81 -24.81
C ILE A 200 -29.13 1.73 -24.50
N GLU A 201 -28.70 0.96 -25.51
CA GLU A 201 -27.62 -0.01 -25.36
C GLU A 201 -26.25 0.64 -25.16
N LYS A 202 -25.90 1.71 -25.90
CA LYS A 202 -24.62 2.40 -25.69
C LYS A 202 -24.48 2.93 -24.25
N THR A 203 -25.52 3.55 -23.69
CA THR A 203 -25.46 4.08 -22.31
C THR A 203 -25.41 2.97 -21.25
N LYS A 204 -26.09 1.84 -21.50
CA LYS A 204 -26.06 0.69 -20.58
C LYS A 204 -24.74 -0.07 -20.65
N VAL A 205 -24.16 -0.20 -21.84
CA VAL A 205 -22.84 -0.82 -22.06
C VAL A 205 -21.74 0.04 -21.44
N GLU A 206 -21.78 1.37 -21.57
CA GLU A 206 -20.85 2.27 -20.87
C GLU A 206 -20.93 2.15 -19.34
N GLN A 207 -22.14 2.13 -18.75
CA GLN A 207 -22.27 1.97 -17.29
C GLN A 207 -21.82 0.59 -16.78
N THR A 208 -22.07 -0.48 -17.55
CA THR A 208 -21.72 -1.86 -17.12
C THR A 208 -20.25 -2.19 -17.39
N GLN A 209 -19.61 -1.57 -18.39
CA GLN A 209 -18.18 -1.79 -18.71
C GLN A 209 -17.24 -0.99 -17.82
N VAL A 210 -17.66 0.15 -17.27
CA VAL A 210 -16.89 0.88 -16.24
C VAL A 210 -16.79 0.06 -14.95
N GLU A 211 -17.84 -0.65 -14.53
CA GLU A 211 -17.75 -1.58 -13.38
C GLU A 211 -16.82 -2.78 -13.69
N ARG A 212 -16.88 -3.33 -14.91
CA ARG A 212 -16.09 -4.51 -15.30
C ARG A 212 -14.60 -4.21 -15.52
N ALA A 213 -14.27 -3.03 -16.04
CA ALA A 213 -12.88 -2.59 -16.24
C ALA A 213 -12.13 -2.36 -14.91
N VAL A 214 -12.84 -2.14 -13.80
CA VAL A 214 -12.26 -2.06 -12.45
C VAL A 214 -12.11 -3.46 -11.83
N GLU A 215 -13.01 -4.39 -12.12
CA GLU A 215 -12.93 -5.77 -11.61
C GLU A 215 -11.83 -6.62 -12.28
N GLU A 216 -11.58 -6.44 -13.57
CA GLU A 216 -10.68 -7.34 -14.32
C GLU A 216 -9.22 -6.83 -14.43
N LYS A 217 -8.94 -5.56 -14.11
CA LYS A 217 -7.57 -5.02 -14.09
C LYS A 217 -6.81 -5.20 -12.77
N VAL A 218 -7.39 -5.93 -11.81
CA VAL A 218 -6.71 -6.39 -10.58
C VAL A 218 -6.13 -7.80 -10.75
N VAL A 219 -5.93 -8.27 -11.98
CA VAL A 219 -5.16 -9.49 -12.25
C VAL A 219 -3.67 -9.19 -12.02
N GLU A 220 -3.25 -9.52 -10.80
CA GLU A 220 -1.88 -9.83 -10.37
C GLU A 220 -0.80 -8.87 -10.89
N GLU A 221 -0.55 -7.81 -10.13
CA GLU A 221 0.79 -7.21 -10.05
C GLU A 221 1.72 -8.31 -9.51
N LYS A 222 2.25 -9.11 -10.42
CA LYS A 222 3.28 -10.11 -10.14
C LYS A 222 4.53 -9.34 -9.76
N VAL A 223 4.68 -9.07 -8.47
CA VAL A 223 5.93 -8.65 -7.85
C VAL A 223 6.95 -9.71 -8.25
N VAL A 224 7.85 -9.37 -9.17
CA VAL A 224 8.89 -10.28 -9.64
C VAL A 224 9.79 -10.56 -8.44
N GLU A 225 9.79 -11.83 -8.03
CA GLU A 225 10.66 -12.36 -6.99
C GLU A 225 12.12 -12.07 -7.34
N GLU A 226 12.83 -11.45 -6.41
CA GLU A 226 14.28 -11.39 -6.44
C GLU A 226 14.81 -12.83 -6.28
N LYS A 227 15.12 -13.46 -7.43
CA LYS A 227 15.88 -14.71 -7.45
C LYS A 227 17.23 -14.45 -6.78
N VAL A 228 17.38 -14.95 -5.57
CA VAL A 228 18.68 -15.13 -4.93
C VAL A 228 19.49 -16.06 -5.83
N VAL A 229 20.49 -15.50 -6.51
CA VAL A 229 21.49 -16.28 -7.24
C VAL A 229 22.29 -17.05 -6.19
N GLU A 230 22.11 -18.37 -6.14
CA GLU A 230 23.04 -19.26 -5.44
C GLU A 230 24.40 -19.12 -6.11
N GLU A 231 25.27 -18.31 -5.50
CA GLU A 231 26.67 -18.26 -5.86
C GLU A 231 27.29 -19.62 -5.51
N LYS A 232 27.57 -20.41 -6.54
CA LYS A 232 28.34 -21.65 -6.46
C LYS A 232 29.72 -21.35 -5.88
N VAL A 233 29.88 -21.55 -4.57
CA VAL A 233 31.19 -21.56 -3.95
C VAL A 233 31.88 -22.87 -4.33
N VAL A 234 32.90 -22.75 -5.18
CA VAL A 234 33.80 -23.83 -5.56
C VAL A 234 34.56 -24.30 -4.32
N GLU A 235 34.47 -25.60 -4.03
CA GLU A 235 35.25 -26.29 -3.00
C GLU A 235 36.76 -26.01 -3.20
N LYS A 236 37.33 -25.16 -2.36
CA LYS A 236 38.77 -25.15 -2.11
C LYS A 236 39.04 -26.05 -0.92
N LYS A 237 39.49 -27.25 -1.25
CA LYS A 237 40.21 -28.19 -0.39
C LYS A 237 41.33 -27.43 0.33
N VAL A 238 41.25 -27.27 1.64
CA VAL A 238 42.39 -26.88 2.49
C VAL A 238 42.62 -27.99 3.50
N VAL A 239 43.87 -28.39 3.53
CA VAL A 239 44.45 -29.58 4.16
C VAL A 239 44.37 -29.49 5.69
N GLU A 240 44.22 -30.65 6.31
CA GLU A 240 44.30 -30.92 7.74
C GLU A 240 45.51 -30.24 8.39
N GLU A 241 45.28 -29.47 9.46
CA GLU A 241 46.29 -29.33 10.50
C GLU A 241 45.63 -29.49 11.87
N LYS A 242 46.24 -30.36 12.66
CA LYS A 242 45.73 -31.02 13.85
C LYS A 242 46.50 -30.47 15.03
N VAL A 243 45.89 -29.71 15.94
CA VAL A 243 46.53 -29.42 17.24
C VAL A 243 45.50 -29.25 18.39
N VAL A 244 45.43 -30.32 19.19
CA VAL A 244 45.37 -30.44 20.66
C VAL A 244 44.20 -29.81 21.46
N GLU A 245 43.55 -30.69 22.21
CA GLU A 245 42.62 -30.47 23.31
C GLU A 245 43.17 -29.53 24.40
N GLU A 246 42.35 -28.58 24.86
CA GLU A 246 42.46 -28.08 26.23
C GLU A 246 41.08 -28.15 26.92
N LYS A 247 41.13 -28.59 28.17
CA LYS A 247 40.04 -29.15 28.98
C LYS A 247 39.56 -28.10 30.00
N VAL A 248 38.24 -28.15 30.31
CA VAL A 248 37.62 -27.84 31.63
C VAL A 248 37.53 -26.32 31.93
N ALA A 249 36.43 -25.70 32.38
CA ALA A 249 35.49 -26.12 33.43
C ALA A 249 34.05 -25.62 33.22
N GLU A 250 33.11 -26.41 33.72
CA GLU A 250 31.73 -26.04 34.04
C GLU A 250 31.69 -25.04 35.21
N GLU A 251 30.86 -23.99 35.13
CA GLU A 251 30.40 -23.28 36.32
C GLU A 251 28.89 -22.98 36.29
N LYS A 252 28.19 -23.82 37.05
CA LYS A 252 26.95 -23.66 37.83
C LYS A 252 25.89 -22.61 37.46
N VAL A 253 24.70 -23.18 37.27
CA VAL A 253 23.33 -22.71 37.55
C VAL A 253 23.20 -21.89 38.84
N VAL A 254 22.46 -20.77 38.78
CA VAL A 254 21.58 -20.31 39.87
C VAL A 254 20.29 -19.72 39.30
N GLU A 255 19.18 -20.43 39.50
CA GLU A 255 17.81 -19.92 39.42
C GLU A 255 17.57 -18.87 40.52
N LYS A 256 16.85 -17.79 40.21
CA LYS A 256 16.20 -16.98 41.25
C LYS A 256 14.74 -16.69 40.89
N LYS A 257 13.89 -17.01 41.86
CA LYS A 257 12.43 -17.12 41.86
C LYS A 257 11.68 -15.81 41.60
N VAL A 258 10.51 -16.02 41.00
CA VAL A 258 9.19 -15.37 41.10
C VAL A 258 9.00 -14.42 42.30
N ALA A 259 8.40 -13.26 42.03
CA ALA A 259 7.42 -12.62 42.91
C ALA A 259 6.24 -12.12 42.06
N GLU A 260 5.06 -12.68 42.32
CA GLU A 260 3.76 -12.18 41.89
C GLU A 260 3.41 -10.94 42.73
N GLU A 261 2.85 -9.90 42.12
CA GLU A 261 2.03 -8.93 42.83
C GLU A 261 0.73 -8.68 42.05
N LYS A 262 -0.38 -8.75 42.79
CA LYS A 262 -1.76 -8.81 42.32
C LYS A 262 -2.46 -7.48 42.61
N VAL A 263 -3.31 -7.08 41.66
CA VAL A 263 -4.61 -6.38 41.81
C VAL A 263 -4.60 -4.86 42.06
N ALA A 264 -5.22 -4.12 41.12
CA ALA A 264 -6.41 -3.30 41.37
C ALA A 264 -7.13 -2.98 40.05
N GLU A 265 -8.38 -3.42 39.93
CA GLU A 265 -9.35 -2.94 38.94
C GLU A 265 -9.87 -1.58 39.38
N GLU A 266 -9.97 -0.61 38.46
CA GLU A 266 -10.81 0.57 38.66
C GLU A 266 -11.64 0.83 37.39
N LYS A 267 -12.95 0.59 37.51
CA LYS A 267 -13.99 0.98 36.56
C LYS A 267 -14.25 2.47 36.66
N VAL A 268 -14.24 3.23 35.56
CA VAL A 268 -15.05 4.45 35.44
C VAL A 268 -15.49 4.73 33.98
N VAL A 269 -16.80 4.51 33.77
CA VAL A 269 -17.80 5.29 33.00
C VAL A 269 -17.60 5.58 31.50
N GLU A 270 -18.54 5.02 30.73
CA GLU A 270 -19.01 5.42 29.40
C GLU A 270 -19.52 6.87 29.38
N GLU A 271 -18.99 7.69 28.46
CA GLU A 271 -19.72 8.83 27.91
C GLU A 271 -19.92 8.62 26.40
N GLU A 272 -21.17 8.35 26.04
CA GLU A 272 -21.67 8.41 24.67
C GLU A 272 -21.74 9.86 24.16
N LYS A 273 -21.28 10.10 22.92
CA LYS A 273 -21.78 11.14 21.98
C LYS A 273 -21.03 11.12 20.64
N PRO A 274 -21.60 11.67 19.57
CA PRO A 274 -22.71 11.14 18.79
C PRO A 274 -22.22 10.52 17.47
N LYS A 275 -22.97 9.55 16.95
CA LYS A 275 -22.76 8.95 15.61
C LYS A 275 -22.86 10.05 14.54
N SER A 276 -21.75 10.44 13.92
CA SER A 276 -21.77 11.22 12.69
C SER A 276 -22.37 10.34 11.59
N LYS A 277 -23.44 10.83 10.98
CA LYS A 277 -24.15 10.13 9.90
C LYS A 277 -23.19 10.01 8.72
N GLY A 278 -22.82 8.77 8.42
CA GLY A 278 -21.79 8.44 7.44
C GLY A 278 -22.12 8.91 6.04
N ILE A 279 -21.03 9.29 5.37
CA ILE A 279 -20.74 9.60 3.96
C ILE A 279 -21.28 8.58 2.93
N PHE A 280 -22.00 7.54 3.38
CA PHE A 280 -22.47 6.43 2.56
C PHE A 280 -23.82 6.68 1.86
N SER A 281 -24.56 7.74 2.17
CA SER A 281 -25.82 8.02 1.46
C SER A 281 -25.61 8.65 0.08
N ALA A 282 -24.52 9.41 -0.12
CA ALA A 282 -24.22 10.05 -1.40
C ALA A 282 -23.68 9.06 -2.43
N VAL A 283 -22.75 8.18 -2.04
CA VAL A 283 -22.13 7.21 -2.95
C VAL A 283 -23.11 6.12 -3.40
N LYS A 284 -24.01 5.66 -2.52
CA LYS A 284 -25.09 4.74 -2.93
C LYS A 284 -26.08 5.35 -3.92
N SER A 285 -26.25 6.68 -3.93
CA SER A 285 -27.16 7.35 -4.87
C SER A 285 -26.62 7.44 -6.30
N LEU A 286 -25.30 7.35 -6.48
CA LEU A 286 -24.69 7.24 -7.81
C LEU A 286 -24.90 5.87 -8.47
N PHE A 287 -25.08 4.81 -7.68
CA PHE A 287 -25.28 3.43 -8.16
C PHE A 287 -26.71 2.90 -7.95
N LYS A 288 -27.65 3.77 -7.56
CA LYS A 288 -29.06 3.42 -7.36
C LYS A 288 -29.99 4.46 -7.99
N ARG A 289 -29.81 4.70 -9.28
CA ARG A 289 -30.85 5.23 -10.17
C ARG A 289 -31.00 4.30 -11.37
N LYS A 290 -31.79 3.25 -11.17
CA LYS A 290 -32.91 2.85 -12.03
C LYS A 290 -33.83 1.95 -11.23
#